data_AF-A0A7S0GGM0-F1
#
_entry.id   AF-A0A7S0GGM0-F1
#
_cell.length_a   1.000
_cell.length_b   1.000
_cell.length_c   1.000
_cell.angle_alpha   90.00
_cell.angle_beta   90.00
_cell.angle_gamma   90.00
#
_symmetry.space_group_name_H-M   'P 1'
#
loop_
_entity.id
_entity.type
_entity.pdbx_description
1 polymer ?
#
loop_
_entity_poly.entity_id
_entity_poly.type
_entity_poly.pdbx_seq_one_letter_code
_entity_poly.pdbx_strand_id
1 'polypeptide(L)'
;SIPSLYNFQIQPFALFCRYDRLAITRWFSNNTTSPKTGESLHPHHSHLIPNHNLKRLLNDILKENNVGALLLPVSSDTPTNNNHTRGSTPSPPPLEYNDEDKEVALVREKVLAMKCLGPSESDWVDRTFRVTKTTPVLGGRRPNSANHANSPPENDVHSEMLQFGDATVSRRHFEILWDERVESFRVRDLGSAGGTFV
;
A
#
# COMPACT_ATOMS: atom_id res chain seq x y z
N SER A 1 -1.34 -9.49 16.37
CA SER A 1 -0.17 -9.00 17.14
C SER A 1 0.97 -8.69 16.15
N ILE A 2 1.67 -7.55 16.25
CA ILE A 2 2.70 -7.18 15.26
C ILE A 2 3.97 -8.04 15.48
N PRO A 3 4.55 -8.65 14.43
CA PRO A 3 5.76 -9.45 14.58
C PRO A 3 6.92 -8.58 15.11
N SER A 4 7.66 -9.11 16.08
CA SER A 4 8.74 -8.37 16.74
C SER A 4 9.99 -8.39 15.87
N LEU A 5 10.57 -7.24 15.54
CA LEU A 5 11.81 -7.15 14.74
C LEU A 5 13.07 -7.11 15.61
N TYR A 6 14.14 -7.77 15.16
CA TYR A 6 15.41 -7.91 15.89
C TYR A 6 16.58 -7.31 15.10
N ASN A 7 17.56 -6.75 15.82
CA ASN A 7 18.85 -6.28 15.29
C ASN A 7 19.92 -7.36 15.48
N PHE A 8 20.87 -7.40 14.56
CA PHE A 8 22.05 -8.26 14.62
C PHE A 8 23.28 -7.36 14.85
N GLN A 9 24.02 -7.62 15.93
CA GLN A 9 25.29 -6.97 16.22
C GLN A 9 26.37 -8.05 16.31
N ILE A 10 27.16 -8.18 15.25
CA ILE A 10 28.42 -8.93 15.25
C ILE A 10 29.51 -7.87 15.16
N GLN A 11 30.38 -7.78 16.17
CA GLN A 11 31.58 -6.93 16.14
C GLN A 11 32.80 -7.84 15.92
N PRO A 12 33.81 -7.38 15.14
CA PRO A 12 34.23 -5.98 15.05
C PRO A 12 34.17 -5.32 13.66
N PHE A 13 33.31 -5.75 12.74
CA PHE A 13 32.94 -4.95 11.56
C PHE A 13 31.42 -5.00 11.34
N ALA A 14 30.73 -3.99 11.85
CA ALA A 14 29.30 -4.02 12.11
C ALA A 14 28.43 -3.99 10.83
N LEU A 15 28.01 -5.16 10.36
CA LEU A 15 26.90 -5.30 9.42
C LEU A 15 25.58 -5.39 10.19
N PHE A 16 24.87 -4.27 10.31
CA PHE A 16 23.51 -4.26 10.86
C PHE A 16 22.52 -4.77 9.81
N CYS A 17 22.23 -6.08 9.85
CA CYS A 17 21.09 -6.64 9.14
C CYS A 17 19.86 -6.58 10.06
N ARG A 18 18.67 -6.40 9.47
CA ARG A 18 17.39 -6.37 10.20
C ARG A 18 16.50 -7.40 9.54
N TYR A 19 15.97 -8.34 10.33
CA TYR A 19 15.10 -9.40 9.83
C TYR A 19 13.82 -9.45 10.66
N ASP A 20 12.74 -9.88 10.01
CA ASP A 20 11.54 -10.34 10.69
C ASP A 20 11.86 -11.56 11.59
N ARG A 21 11.25 -11.62 12.79
CA ARG A 21 11.52 -12.70 13.74
C ARG A 21 11.08 -14.05 13.18
N LEU A 22 9.91 -14.15 12.56
CA LEU A 22 9.44 -15.42 12.03
C LEU A 22 10.32 -15.86 10.86
N ALA A 23 10.66 -14.93 9.98
CA ALA A 23 11.55 -15.21 8.85
C ALA A 23 12.92 -15.73 9.31
N ILE A 24 13.56 -15.06 10.28
CA ILE A 24 14.88 -15.49 10.74
C ILE A 24 14.82 -16.76 11.61
N THR A 25 13.76 -16.94 12.40
CA THR A 25 13.56 -18.20 13.14
C THR A 25 13.37 -19.38 12.21
N ARG A 26 12.62 -19.23 11.11
CA ARG A 26 12.51 -20.26 10.05
C ARG A 26 13.86 -20.51 9.37
N TRP A 27 14.63 -19.47 9.07
CA TRP A 27 15.97 -19.65 8.48
C TRP A 27 16.87 -20.50 9.39
N PHE A 28 16.85 -20.21 10.69
CA PHE A 28 17.67 -20.92 11.67
C PHE A 28 17.20 -22.33 12.01
N SER A 29 16.01 -22.76 11.58
CA SER A 29 15.63 -24.17 11.75
C SER A 29 16.53 -25.10 10.93
N ASN A 30 17.07 -24.60 9.81
CA ASN A 30 17.82 -25.40 8.84
C ASN A 30 19.25 -24.87 8.61
N ASN A 31 19.61 -23.70 9.15
CA ASN A 31 20.88 -23.05 8.88
C ASN A 31 21.51 -22.52 10.18
N THR A 32 22.84 -22.53 10.26
CA THR A 32 23.61 -21.94 11.39
C THR A 32 24.39 -20.70 10.96
N THR A 33 24.02 -20.11 9.83
CA THR A 33 24.73 -18.98 9.22
C THR A 33 23.82 -17.79 9.00
N SER A 34 24.40 -16.60 8.93
CA SER A 34 23.73 -15.37 8.55
C SER A 34 23.21 -15.48 7.09
N PRO A 35 21.91 -15.19 6.82
CA PRO A 35 21.37 -15.28 5.46
C PRO A 35 22.04 -14.31 4.47
N LYS A 36 22.60 -13.20 4.96
CA LYS A 36 23.19 -12.17 4.11
C LYS A 36 24.71 -12.28 3.99
N THR A 37 25.39 -12.62 5.07
CA THR A 37 26.87 -12.67 5.08
C THR A 37 27.41 -14.09 4.95
N GLY A 38 26.59 -15.12 5.17
CA GLY A 38 27.03 -16.52 5.21
C GLY A 38 27.89 -16.86 6.43
N GLU A 39 28.22 -15.88 7.28
CA GLU A 39 29.03 -16.08 8.47
C GLU A 39 28.33 -16.99 9.47
N SER A 40 29.10 -17.86 10.12
CA SER A 40 28.58 -18.75 11.15
C SER A 40 28.12 -17.93 12.35
N LEU A 41 26.87 -18.13 12.74
CA LEU A 41 26.29 -17.58 13.95
C LEU A 41 26.41 -18.64 15.05
N HIS A 42 26.73 -18.20 16.27
CA HIS A 42 26.80 -19.13 17.40
C HIS A 42 25.48 -19.92 17.52
N PRO A 43 25.56 -21.23 17.80
CA PRO A 43 24.41 -22.15 17.76
C PRO A 43 23.32 -21.80 18.78
N HIS A 44 23.60 -20.92 19.74
CA HIS A 44 22.62 -20.45 20.70
C HIS A 44 22.01 -19.12 20.20
N HIS A 45 20.74 -19.16 19.80
CA HIS A 45 19.93 -17.99 19.39
C HIS A 45 19.74 -16.92 20.49
N SER A 46 20.40 -17.05 21.64
CA SER A 46 20.38 -16.11 22.77
C SER A 46 20.94 -14.72 22.42
N HIS A 47 21.63 -14.58 21.27
CA HIS A 47 22.23 -13.32 20.84
C HIS A 47 21.33 -12.46 19.94
N LEU A 48 20.08 -12.87 19.69
CA LEU A 48 19.12 -12.02 18.98
C LEU A 48 18.71 -10.85 19.87
N ILE A 49 19.23 -9.66 19.57
CA ILE A 49 18.92 -8.44 20.33
C ILE A 49 17.65 -7.81 19.74
N PRO A 50 16.56 -7.66 20.51
CA PRO A 50 15.35 -6.98 20.02
C PRO A 50 15.67 -5.54 19.63
N ASN A 51 15.19 -5.09 18.46
CA ASN A 51 15.31 -3.67 18.08
C ASN A 51 14.07 -2.90 18.53
N HIS A 52 14.06 -2.50 19.80
CA HIS A 52 12.94 -1.74 20.38
C HIS A 52 12.70 -0.39 19.69
N ASN A 53 13.75 0.26 19.19
CA ASN A 53 13.63 1.54 18.49
C ASN A 53 12.91 1.40 17.15
N LEU A 54 13.25 0.37 16.37
CA LEU A 54 12.55 0.08 15.11
C LEU A 54 11.10 -0.34 15.35
N LYS A 55 10.86 -1.16 16.38
CA LYS A 55 9.51 -1.54 16.79
C LYS A 55 8.68 -0.29 17.15
N ARG A 56 9.27 0.65 17.89
CA ARG A 56 8.64 1.93 18.23
C ARG A 56 8.38 2.77 16.99
N LEU A 57 9.37 2.95 16.12
CA LEU A 57 9.22 3.70 14.87
C LEU A 57 8.11 3.13 13.98
N LEU A 58 8.05 1.80 13.82
CA LEU A 58 6.99 1.17 13.05
C LEU A 58 5.63 1.35 13.71
N ASN A 59 5.55 1.24 15.04
CA ASN A 59 4.31 1.54 15.76
C ASN A 59 3.90 3.00 15.62
N ASP A 60 4.85 3.92 15.63
CA ASP A 60 4.58 5.36 15.46
C ASP A 60 4.10 5.62 14.02
N ILE A 61 4.74 5.04 13.01
CA ILE A 61 4.28 5.07 11.61
C ILE A 61 2.88 4.47 11.47
N LEU A 62 2.59 3.34 12.13
CA LEU A 62 1.27 2.71 12.10
C LEU A 62 0.20 3.54 12.82
N LYS A 63 0.56 4.24 13.89
CA LYS A 63 -0.34 5.13 14.65
C LYS A 63 -0.60 6.45 13.92
N GLU A 64 0.43 7.05 13.33
CA GLU A 64 0.33 8.28 12.54
C GLU A 64 -0.42 8.03 11.24
N ASN A 65 -0.26 6.85 10.64
CA ASN A 65 -1.00 6.41 9.46
C ASN A 65 -2.39 5.81 9.76
N ASN A 66 -3.10 6.32 10.78
CA ASN A 66 -4.56 6.13 10.89
C ASN A 66 -5.32 6.63 9.63
N VAL A 67 -4.59 7.22 8.67
CA VAL A 67 -4.97 7.48 7.29
C VAL A 67 -4.03 6.70 6.34
N GLY A 68 -4.33 5.42 6.10
CA GLY A 68 -3.97 4.74 4.84
C GLY A 68 -2.53 4.24 4.63
N ALA A 69 -1.88 3.64 5.63
CA ALA A 69 -0.91 2.60 5.29
C ALA A 69 -1.70 1.40 4.74
N LEU A 70 -1.81 1.28 3.42
CA LEU A 70 -2.51 0.17 2.77
C LEU A 70 -1.76 -1.13 3.08
N LEU A 71 -2.14 -1.78 4.18
CA LEU A 71 -1.94 -3.20 4.37
C LEU A 71 -2.87 -3.86 3.35
N LEU A 72 -2.39 -4.02 2.12
CA LEU A 72 -3.11 -4.81 1.14
C LEU A 72 -3.18 -6.23 1.70
N PRO A 73 -4.38 -6.82 1.86
CA PRO A 73 -4.46 -8.24 2.11
C PRO A 73 -3.72 -8.92 0.97
N VAL A 74 -2.75 -9.77 1.29
CA VAL A 74 -2.12 -10.62 0.29
C VAL A 74 -3.22 -11.55 -0.19
N SER A 75 -3.84 -11.23 -1.32
CA SER A 75 -4.66 -12.18 -2.06
C SER A 75 -3.72 -13.30 -2.46
N SER A 76 -3.76 -14.39 -1.72
CA SER A 76 -3.11 -15.63 -2.11
C SER A 76 -3.84 -16.17 -3.33
N ASP A 77 -3.47 -15.66 -4.51
CA ASP A 77 -3.90 -16.18 -5.79
C ASP A 77 -3.28 -17.57 -5.97
N THR A 78 -3.89 -18.58 -5.34
CA THR A 78 -3.63 -19.98 -5.69
C THR A 78 -4.20 -20.22 -7.09
N PRO A 79 -3.38 -20.67 -8.06
CA PRO A 79 -3.88 -21.03 -9.38
C PRO A 79 -4.81 -22.24 -9.27
N THR A 80 -6.11 -22.01 -9.40
CA THR A 80 -7.14 -23.06 -9.46
C THR A 80 -7.00 -23.79 -10.79
N ASN A 81 -6.26 -24.89 -10.78
CA ASN A 81 -6.14 -25.81 -11.90
C ASN A 81 -7.45 -26.60 -12.04
N ASN A 82 -8.39 -26.08 -12.82
CA ASN A 82 -9.63 -26.76 -13.16
C ASN A 82 -9.37 -27.83 -14.22
N ASN A 83 -9.24 -29.08 -13.80
CA ASN A 83 -9.57 -30.27 -14.60
C ASN A 83 -9.66 -31.51 -13.69
N HIS A 84 -10.86 -31.90 -13.26
CA HIS A 84 -11.33 -33.28 -13.40
C HIS A 84 -12.76 -33.52 -12.88
N THR A 85 -13.56 -34.09 -13.78
CA THR A 85 -14.50 -35.22 -13.63
C THR A 85 -15.47 -35.25 -12.44
N ARG A 86 -16.76 -35.17 -12.82
CA ARG A 86 -17.96 -35.50 -12.04
C ARG A 86 -17.80 -36.78 -11.20
N GLY A 87 -17.75 -36.62 -9.89
CA GLY A 87 -17.95 -37.66 -8.89
C GLY A 87 -18.66 -37.06 -7.68
N SER A 88 -19.91 -37.44 -7.46
CA SER A 88 -20.77 -36.95 -6.37
C SER A 88 -20.16 -37.32 -5.01
N THR A 89 -19.47 -36.38 -4.39
CA THR A 89 -18.82 -36.57 -3.07
C THR A 89 -19.55 -35.67 -2.06
N PRO A 90 -19.90 -36.16 -0.86
CA PRO A 90 -20.63 -35.39 0.14
C PRO A 90 -19.86 -34.12 0.54
N SER A 91 -20.57 -32.99 0.54
CA SER A 91 -20.00 -31.67 0.82
C SER A 91 -19.38 -31.63 2.22
N PRO A 92 -18.09 -31.28 2.36
CA PRO A 92 -17.51 -31.05 3.68
C PRO A 92 -18.21 -29.87 4.37
N PRO A 93 -18.26 -29.87 5.71
CA PRO A 93 -18.85 -28.78 6.48
C PRO A 93 -18.13 -27.45 6.15
N PRO A 94 -18.85 -26.32 6.14
CA PRO A 94 -18.25 -25.02 5.87
C PRO A 94 -17.15 -24.76 6.89
N LEU A 95 -15.92 -24.65 6.40
CA LEU A 95 -14.77 -24.28 7.21
C LEU A 95 -14.99 -22.85 7.70
N GLU A 96 -15.17 -22.67 9.01
CA GLU A 96 -15.12 -21.36 9.65
C GLU A 96 -13.74 -20.75 9.39
N TYR A 97 -13.68 -19.81 8.46
CA TYR A 97 -12.49 -18.99 8.23
C TYR A 97 -12.32 -18.08 9.44
N ASN A 98 -11.37 -18.43 10.31
CA ASN A 98 -10.89 -17.53 11.35
C ASN A 98 -10.24 -16.31 10.68
N ASP A 99 -10.89 -15.15 10.77
CA ASP A 99 -10.43 -13.86 10.21
C ASP A 99 -9.16 -13.31 10.91
N GLU A 100 -8.57 -14.07 11.83
CA GLU A 100 -7.42 -13.66 12.64
C GLU A 100 -6.05 -13.85 11.93
N ASP A 101 -6.00 -14.57 10.81
CA ASP A 101 -4.76 -14.87 10.07
C ASP A 101 -4.60 -14.05 8.77
N LYS A 102 -4.99 -12.77 8.77
CA LYS A 102 -4.62 -11.87 7.67
C LYS A 102 -3.11 -11.62 7.69
N GLU A 103 -2.38 -12.29 6.80
CA GLU A 103 -0.94 -12.12 6.63
C GLU A 103 -0.65 -10.69 6.13
N VAL A 104 -0.03 -9.89 7.01
CA VAL A 104 0.34 -8.52 6.71
C VAL A 104 1.74 -8.51 6.12
N ALA A 105 1.86 -8.11 4.85
CA ALA A 105 3.14 -7.93 4.19
C ALA A 105 3.52 -6.44 4.07
N LEU A 106 4.82 -6.14 4.25
CA LEU A 106 5.39 -4.84 3.91
C LEU A 106 5.62 -4.76 2.40
N VAL A 107 4.74 -4.07 1.69
CA VAL A 107 4.84 -3.87 0.23
C VAL A 107 5.49 -2.52 -0.05
N ARG A 108 6.41 -2.49 -1.02
CA ARG A 108 6.93 -1.23 -1.58
C ARG A 108 5.97 -0.75 -2.66
N GLU A 109 5.20 0.28 -2.36
CA GLU A 109 4.31 0.91 -3.32
C GLU A 109 4.93 2.20 -3.89
N LYS A 110 4.82 2.39 -5.21
CA LYS A 110 5.13 3.67 -5.85
C LYS A 110 3.95 4.60 -5.61
N VAL A 111 4.19 5.73 -4.95
CA VAL A 111 3.16 6.74 -4.63
C VAL A 111 3.63 8.07 -5.22
N LEU A 112 2.75 8.73 -5.97
CA LEU A 112 2.96 10.10 -6.43
C LEU A 112 2.30 11.05 -5.42
N ALA A 113 3.12 11.87 -4.76
CA ALA A 113 2.63 12.93 -3.89
C ALA A 113 2.71 14.27 -4.64
N MET A 114 1.59 14.98 -4.73
CA MET A 114 1.52 16.27 -5.40
C MET A 114 1.07 17.34 -4.42
N LYS A 115 1.82 18.45 -4.38
CA LYS A 115 1.51 19.62 -3.55
C LYS A 115 0.97 20.73 -4.44
N CYS A 116 -0.18 21.27 -4.06
CA CYS A 116 -0.80 22.39 -4.74
C CYS A 116 -0.15 23.71 -4.28
N LEU A 117 0.44 24.44 -5.23
CA LEU A 117 1.12 25.73 -5.01
C LEU A 117 0.31 26.92 -5.55
N GLY A 118 -1.01 26.75 -5.66
CA GLY A 118 -1.91 27.76 -6.20
C GLY A 118 -1.85 29.10 -5.43
N PRO A 119 -2.58 30.11 -5.91
CA PRO A 119 -2.63 31.41 -5.25
C PRO A 119 -3.17 31.29 -3.82
N SER A 120 -2.84 32.26 -2.96
CA SER A 120 -3.19 32.25 -1.52
C SER A 120 -4.68 32.11 -1.24
N GLU A 121 -5.54 32.47 -2.19
CA GLU A 121 -7.00 32.40 -2.07
C GLU A 121 -7.55 31.01 -2.44
N SER A 122 -6.73 30.12 -2.99
CA SER A 122 -7.15 28.78 -3.40
C SER A 122 -7.33 27.86 -2.19
N ASP A 123 -8.46 27.15 -2.12
CA ASP A 123 -8.72 26.12 -1.11
C ASP A 123 -7.65 25.02 -1.07
N TRP A 124 -6.89 24.87 -2.16
CA TRP A 124 -5.85 23.86 -2.31
C TRP A 124 -4.44 24.36 -1.99
N VAL A 125 -4.23 25.65 -1.67
CA VAL A 125 -2.89 26.13 -1.34
C VAL A 125 -2.27 25.32 -0.20
N ASP A 126 -1.03 24.88 -0.39
CA ASP A 126 -0.26 24.02 0.51
C ASP A 126 -0.84 22.63 0.80
N ARG A 127 -1.97 22.25 0.21
CA ARG A 127 -2.51 20.90 0.33
C ARG A 127 -1.70 19.92 -0.50
N THR A 128 -1.52 18.73 0.04
CA THR A 128 -0.89 17.60 -0.65
C THR A 128 -1.93 16.51 -0.85
N PHE A 129 -1.97 15.94 -2.04
CA PHE A 129 -2.74 14.72 -2.31
C PHE A 129 -1.80 13.62 -2.83
N ARG A 130 -2.27 12.37 -2.73
CA ARG A 130 -1.51 11.19 -3.11
C ARG A 130 -2.23 10.43 -4.19
N VAL A 131 -1.49 9.92 -5.15
CA VAL A 131 -1.98 9.02 -6.20
C VAL A 131 -1.25 7.71 -6.03
N THR A 132 -2.00 6.62 -5.95
CA THR A 132 -1.47 5.25 -5.84
C THR A 132 -1.75 4.49 -7.14
N LYS A 133 -1.31 3.23 -7.22
CA LYS A 133 -1.60 2.40 -8.40
C LYS A 133 -3.09 2.06 -8.53
N THR A 134 -3.77 1.93 -7.40
CA THR A 134 -5.15 1.46 -7.30
C THR A 134 -6.17 2.58 -7.19
N THR A 135 -5.72 3.79 -6.88
CA THR A 135 -6.58 4.95 -6.62
C THR A 135 -6.23 6.06 -7.60
N PRO A 136 -6.89 6.08 -8.77
CA PRO A 136 -6.73 7.19 -9.70
C PRO A 136 -7.36 8.45 -9.12
N VAL A 137 -6.86 9.60 -9.58
CA VAL A 137 -7.29 10.90 -9.08
C VAL A 137 -7.92 11.70 -10.21
N LEU A 138 -9.14 12.19 -9.99
CA LEU A 138 -9.86 13.06 -10.92
C LEU A 138 -9.89 14.48 -10.36
N GLY A 139 -9.33 15.44 -11.10
CA GLY A 139 -9.32 16.85 -10.72
C GLY A 139 -10.36 17.66 -11.49
N GLY A 140 -11.15 18.47 -10.79
CA GLY A 140 -12.08 19.40 -11.43
C GLY A 140 -13.03 20.11 -10.46
N ARG A 141 -13.99 20.85 -10.99
CA ARG A 141 -15.06 21.46 -10.17
C ARG A 141 -16.15 20.45 -9.83
N ARG A 142 -16.79 20.63 -8.66
CA ARG A 142 -17.98 19.83 -8.30
C ARG A 142 -19.08 20.02 -9.35
N PRO A 143 -19.68 18.95 -9.89
CA PRO A 143 -20.95 19.08 -10.57
C PRO A 143 -21.96 19.61 -9.56
N ASN A 144 -22.73 20.63 -9.93
CA ASN A 144 -23.74 21.23 -9.05
C ASN A 144 -24.71 20.12 -8.62
N SER A 145 -24.53 19.58 -7.40
CA SER A 145 -25.17 18.35 -6.94
C SER A 145 -26.67 18.51 -6.66
N ALA A 146 -27.23 19.70 -6.95
CA ALA A 146 -28.65 20.00 -6.78
C ALA A 146 -29.60 19.14 -7.64
N ASN A 147 -29.12 18.47 -8.70
CA ASN A 147 -29.98 17.69 -9.61
C ASN A 147 -29.71 16.18 -9.67
N HIS A 148 -28.79 15.63 -8.88
CA HIS A 148 -28.43 14.20 -8.91
C HIS A 148 -28.64 13.51 -7.55
N ALA A 149 -29.81 13.72 -6.93
CA ALA A 149 -30.19 12.97 -5.73
C ALA A 149 -30.46 11.47 -5.99
N ASN A 150 -30.48 11.01 -7.25
CA ASN A 150 -31.04 9.70 -7.62
C ASN A 150 -30.15 8.80 -8.49
N SER A 151 -28.82 8.95 -8.50
CA SER A 151 -27.97 8.01 -9.24
C SER A 151 -26.71 7.66 -8.47
N PRO A 152 -26.64 6.45 -7.86
CA PRO A 152 -25.37 5.85 -7.50
C PRO A 152 -24.74 5.27 -8.78
N PRO A 153 -23.58 5.75 -9.24
CA PRO A 153 -22.82 5.00 -10.25
C PRO A 153 -22.11 3.86 -9.51
N GLU A 154 -22.75 2.70 -9.44
CA GLU A 154 -22.34 1.55 -8.63
C GLU A 154 -21.02 0.85 -9.04
N ASN A 155 -20.31 1.30 -10.08
CA ASN A 155 -19.14 0.56 -10.57
C ASN A 155 -17.90 1.40 -10.89
N ASP A 156 -17.89 2.70 -10.59
CA ASP A 156 -16.69 3.51 -10.83
C ASP A 156 -15.74 3.39 -9.63
N VAL A 157 -14.76 2.50 -9.81
CA VAL A 157 -13.76 2.07 -8.84
C VAL A 157 -13.07 3.30 -8.23
N HIS A 158 -13.32 3.53 -6.93
CA HIS A 158 -12.57 4.35 -5.97
C HIS A 158 -11.70 5.47 -6.54
N SER A 159 -12.26 6.32 -7.41
CA SER A 159 -11.52 7.48 -7.90
C SER A 159 -11.61 8.59 -6.85
N GLU A 160 -10.47 9.07 -6.38
CA GLU A 160 -10.42 10.20 -5.45
C GLU A 160 -10.64 11.49 -6.26
N MET A 161 -11.66 12.26 -5.88
CA MET A 161 -12.00 13.52 -6.56
C MET A 161 -11.32 14.70 -5.87
N LEU A 162 -10.44 15.41 -6.58
CA LEU A 162 -9.90 16.70 -6.18
C LEU A 162 -10.82 17.82 -6.66
N GLN A 163 -11.56 18.39 -5.72
CA GLN A 163 -12.55 19.41 -6.03
C GLN A 163 -11.98 20.83 -5.93
N PHE A 164 -11.89 21.53 -7.05
CA PHE A 164 -11.51 22.95 -7.09
C PHE A 164 -12.74 23.86 -6.98
N GLY A 165 -12.66 24.92 -6.16
CA GLY A 165 -13.68 25.96 -6.05
C GLY A 165 -13.63 27.01 -7.17
N ASP A 166 -12.47 27.11 -7.84
CA ASP A 166 -12.22 28.10 -8.89
C ASP A 166 -13.12 27.88 -10.11
N ALA A 167 -13.83 28.92 -10.54
CA ALA A 167 -14.73 28.90 -11.68
C ALA A 167 -14.04 28.66 -13.03
N THR A 168 -12.74 28.96 -13.13
CA THR A 168 -11.92 28.80 -14.35
C THR A 168 -11.55 27.34 -14.62
N VAL A 169 -11.64 26.47 -13.62
CA VAL A 169 -11.34 25.03 -13.74
C VAL A 169 -12.54 24.32 -14.39
N SER A 170 -12.34 23.44 -15.37
CA SER A 170 -13.43 22.61 -15.91
C SER A 170 -14.01 21.64 -14.87
N ARG A 171 -15.25 21.16 -15.08
CA ARG A 171 -15.87 20.12 -14.20
C ARG A 171 -15.04 18.83 -14.13
N ARG A 172 -14.47 18.44 -15.28
CA ARG A 172 -13.44 17.41 -15.40
C ARG A 172 -12.25 18.07 -16.07
N HIS A 173 -11.25 18.43 -15.29
CA HIS A 173 -10.10 19.20 -15.77
C HIS A 173 -8.97 18.25 -16.17
N PHE A 174 -8.55 17.40 -15.23
CA PHE A 174 -7.50 16.44 -15.45
C PHE A 174 -7.78 15.12 -14.72
N GLU A 175 -7.04 14.09 -15.11
CA GLU A 175 -7.02 12.80 -14.45
C GLU A 175 -5.58 12.33 -14.30
N ILE A 176 -5.26 11.73 -13.15
CA ILE A 176 -3.95 11.13 -12.90
C ILE A 176 -4.14 9.64 -12.68
N LEU A 177 -3.45 8.86 -13.50
CA LEU A 177 -3.59 7.41 -13.60
C LEU A 177 -2.22 6.76 -13.47
N TRP A 178 -2.18 5.56 -12.92
CA TRP A 178 -1.03 4.68 -13.06
C TRP A 178 -1.08 3.96 -14.42
N ASP A 179 0.03 4.01 -15.16
CA ASP A 179 0.19 3.27 -16.42
C ASP A 179 1.09 2.05 -16.16
N GLU A 180 0.47 0.87 -16.14
CA GLU A 180 1.17 -0.40 -15.90
C GLU A 180 2.20 -0.74 -16.99
N ARG A 181 2.02 -0.26 -18.22
CA ARG A 181 2.89 -0.62 -19.35
C ARG A 181 4.27 0.00 -19.23
N VAL A 182 4.32 1.23 -18.72
CA VAL A 182 5.55 2.01 -18.53
C VAL A 182 5.94 2.11 -17.05
N GLU A 183 5.18 1.48 -16.17
CA GLU A 183 5.26 1.60 -14.72
C GLU A 183 5.48 3.04 -14.22
N SER A 184 4.64 3.97 -14.67
CA SER A 184 4.72 5.39 -14.30
C SER A 184 3.35 6.03 -14.15
N PHE A 185 3.28 7.18 -13.47
CA PHE A 185 2.07 7.98 -13.39
C PHE A 185 1.95 8.86 -14.63
N ARG A 186 0.74 8.95 -15.19
CA ARG A 186 0.42 9.83 -16.32
C ARG A 186 -0.68 10.82 -15.93
N VAL A 187 -0.53 12.05 -16.39
CA VAL A 187 -1.56 13.09 -16.29
C VAL A 187 -2.26 13.18 -17.64
N ARG A 188 -3.59 13.18 -17.63
CA ARG A 188 -4.42 13.30 -18.82
C ARG A 188 -5.30 14.55 -18.70
N ASP A 189 -5.25 15.40 -19.69
CA ASP A 189 -6.21 16.49 -19.84
C ASP A 189 -7.59 15.96 -20.28
N LEU A 190 -8.66 16.45 -19.66
CA LEU A 190 -10.04 16.02 -19.94
C LEU A 190 -10.89 17.13 -20.57
N GLY A 191 -10.27 18.07 -21.28
CA GLY A 191 -10.97 19.23 -21.83
C GLY A 191 -11.03 20.40 -20.85
N SER A 192 -9.89 20.70 -20.23
CA SER A 192 -9.72 21.95 -19.50
C SER A 192 -9.96 23.14 -20.43
N ALA A 193 -10.75 24.12 -19.99
CA ALA A 193 -11.03 25.31 -20.80
C ALA A 193 -9.78 26.17 -21.06
N GLY A 194 -8.82 26.14 -20.12
CA GLY A 194 -7.55 26.87 -20.20
C GLY A 194 -6.33 26.03 -20.58
N GLY A 195 -6.50 24.72 -20.81
CA GLY A 195 -5.39 23.78 -20.91
C GLY A 195 -4.90 23.25 -19.56
N THR A 196 -4.36 22.03 -19.57
CA THR A 196 -3.62 21.44 -18.45
C THR A 196 -2.13 21.48 -18.80
N PHE A 197 -1.30 22.05 -17.93
CA PHE A 197 0.15 22.18 -18.12
C PHE A 197 0.88 21.36 -17.06
N VAL A 198 1.92 20.63 -17.45
CA VAL A 198 2.75 19.75 -16.60
C VAL A 198 4.22 20.07 -16.80
#